data_AF-A0A2S6V864-F1
#
_entry.id   AF-A0A2S6V864-F1
#
_cell.length_a   1.000
_cell.length_b   1.000
_cell.length_c   1.000
_cell.angle_alpha   90.00
_cell.angle_beta   90.00
_cell.angle_gamma   90.00
#
_symmetry.space_group_name_H-M   'P 1'
#
loop_
_entity.id
_entity.type
_entity.pdbx_description
1 polymer ?
#
loop_
_entity_poly.entity_id
_entity_poly.type
_entity_poly.pdbx_seq_one_letter_code
_entity_poly.pdbx_strand_id
1 'polypeptide(L)' 'MTKPNFKEMSRADLRTYVTDHRDDEEAWDAFFAKIEQERSPDTKWYPAPLDEESIRIGEEAIRQKIQEIENRRSR' A
#
# COMPACT_ATOMS: atom_id res chain seq x y z
N MET A 1 -23.09 -19.51 -2.85
CA MET A 1 -22.80 -18.39 -3.78
C MET A 1 -21.43 -18.62 -4.38
N THR A 2 -21.25 -18.34 -5.66
CA THR A 2 -19.94 -18.41 -6.33
C THR A 2 -19.12 -17.17 -5.99
N LYS A 3 -17.86 -17.34 -5.63
CA LYS A 3 -16.94 -16.21 -5.41
C LYS A 3 -16.76 -15.42 -6.71
N PRO A 4 -16.60 -14.08 -6.66
CA PRO A 4 -16.25 -13.29 -7.83
C PRO A 4 -14.87 -13.68 -8.41
N ASN A 5 -14.64 -13.36 -9.68
CA ASN A 5 -13.32 -13.52 -10.28
C ASN A 5 -12.44 -12.29 -9.96
N PHE A 6 -11.69 -12.35 -8.86
CA PHE A 6 -10.87 -11.23 -8.39
C PHE A 6 -9.80 -10.77 -9.38
N LYS A 7 -9.33 -11.65 -10.28
CA LYS A 7 -8.28 -11.32 -11.26
C LYS A 7 -8.74 -10.33 -12.33
N GLU A 8 -10.03 -10.34 -12.64
CA GLU A 8 -10.63 -9.47 -13.65
C GLU A 8 -11.15 -8.16 -13.07
N MET A 9 -11.21 -8.04 -11.74
CA MET A 9 -11.70 -6.85 -11.07
C MET A 9 -10.70 -5.70 -11.16
N SER A 10 -11.24 -4.47 -11.22
CA SER A 10 -10.42 -3.28 -11.08
C SER A 10 -9.92 -3.12 -9.65
N ARG A 11 -8.86 -2.34 -9.42
CA ARG A 11 -8.39 -2.02 -8.07
C ARG A 11 -9.49 -1.37 -7.21
N ALA A 12 -10.37 -0.57 -7.82
CA ALA A 12 -11.48 0.07 -7.11
C ALA A 12 -12.53 -0.95 -6.65
N ASP A 13 -12.90 -1.90 -7.51
CA ASP A 13 -13.87 -2.94 -7.16
C ASP A 13 -13.32 -3.89 -6.11
N LEU A 14 -12.04 -4.27 -6.22
CA LEU A 14 -11.34 -5.07 -5.20
C LEU A 14 -11.34 -4.35 -3.85
N ARG A 15 -11.06 -3.04 -3.84
CA ARG A 15 -11.10 -2.23 -2.61
C ARG A 15 -12.48 -2.24 -1.95
N THR A 16 -13.55 -2.08 -2.73
CA THR A 16 -14.92 -2.15 -2.21
C THR A 16 -15.20 -3.54 -1.63
N TYR A 17 -14.85 -4.60 -2.37
CA TYR A 17 -15.09 -5.97 -1.94
C TYR A 17 -14.37 -6.31 -0.62
N VAL A 18 -13.06 -6.05 -0.51
CA VAL A 18 -12.30 -6.34 0.72
C VAL A 18 -12.77 -5.51 1.91
N THR A 19 -13.37 -4.35 1.66
CA THR A 19 -13.95 -3.51 2.73
C THR A 19 -15.16 -4.18 3.37
N ASP A 20 -16.01 -4.82 2.56
CA ASP A 20 -17.21 -5.54 2.99
C ASP A 20 -16.90 -6.98 3.44
N HIS A 21 -15.78 -7.56 2.99
CA HIS A 21 -15.36 -8.94 3.24
C HIS A 21 -13.95 -8.97 3.85
N ARG A 22 -13.82 -8.43 5.06
CA ARG A 22 -12.52 -8.20 5.72
C ARG A 22 -11.69 -9.46 5.93
N ASP A 23 -12.33 -10.62 6.06
CA ASP A 23 -11.69 -11.90 6.36
C ASP A 23 -11.45 -12.78 5.12
N ASP A 24 -11.79 -12.30 3.91
CA ASP A 24 -11.53 -13.05 2.66
C ASP A 24 -10.09 -12.82 2.20
N GLU A 25 -9.17 -13.65 2.70
CA GLU A 25 -7.73 -13.57 2.40
C GLU A 25 -7.44 -13.57 0.89
N GLU A 26 -8.20 -14.36 0.10
CA GLU A 26 -8.05 -14.44 -1.35
C GLU A 26 -8.33 -13.09 -2.05
N ALA A 27 -9.29 -12.31 -1.53
CA ALA A 27 -9.60 -10.99 -2.06
C ALA A 27 -8.52 -9.96 -1.69
N TRP A 28 -7.93 -10.07 -0.49
CA TRP A 28 -6.79 -9.26 -0.09
C TRP A 28 -5.56 -9.53 -0.94
N ASP A 29 -5.25 -10.80 -1.21
CA ASP A 29 -4.13 -11.18 -2.08
C ASP A 29 -4.30 -10.58 -3.49
N ALA A 30 -5.51 -10.69 -4.05
CA ALA A 30 -5.81 -10.09 -5.36
C ALA A 30 -5.69 -8.56 -5.33
N PHE A 31 -6.12 -7.91 -4.25
CA PHE A 31 -6.01 -6.46 -4.09
C PHE A 31 -4.54 -6.01 -4.02
N PHE A 32 -3.69 -6.66 -3.23
CA PHE A 32 -2.27 -6.32 -3.13
C PHE A 32 -1.51 -6.61 -4.42
N ALA A 33 -1.78 -7.73 -5.09
CA ALA A 33 -1.22 -8.03 -6.41
C ALA A 33 -1.59 -6.94 -7.44
N LYS A 34 -2.83 -6.43 -7.40
CA LYS A 34 -3.27 -5.33 -8.27
C LYS A 34 -2.53 -4.02 -7.98
N ILE A 35 -2.30 -3.70 -6.70
CA ILE A 35 -1.50 -2.54 -6.29
C ILE A 35 -0.07 -2.64 -6.83
N GLU A 36 0.54 -3.81 -6.75
CA GLU A 36 1.90 -4.04 -7.24
C GLU A 36 1.97 -3.95 -8.78
N GLN A 37 0.99 -4.52 -9.49
CA GLN A 37 0.91 -4.47 -10.95
C GLN A 37 0.75 -3.05 -11.49
N GLU A 38 -0.09 -2.23 -10.85
CA GLU A 38 -0.38 -0.85 -11.28
C GLU A 38 0.66 0.17 -10.78
N ARG A 39 1.74 -0.30 -10.17
CA ARG A 39 2.76 0.55 -9.56
C ARG A 39 3.49 1.38 -10.62
N SER A 40 3.55 2.70 -10.39
CA SER A 40 4.46 3.57 -11.14
C SER A 40 5.91 3.27 -10.72
N PRO A 41 6.86 3.15 -11.68
CA PRO A 41 8.27 2.92 -11.37
C PRO A 41 8.89 4.01 -10.48
N ASP A 42 8.31 5.22 -10.48
CA ASP A 42 8.81 6.36 -9.69
C ASP A 42 8.31 6.35 -8.24
N THR A 43 7.41 5.42 -7.88
CA THR A 43 6.88 5.35 -6.51
C THR A 43 7.89 4.70 -5.59
N LYS A 44 8.43 5.45 -4.63
CA LYS A 44 9.30 4.92 -3.58
C LYS A 44 8.49 4.05 -2.60
N TRP A 45 8.85 2.78 -2.51
CA TRP A 45 8.32 1.84 -1.52
C TRP A 45 9.30 1.68 -0.37
N TYR A 46 8.76 1.56 0.83
CA TYR A 46 9.51 1.28 2.04
C TYR A 46 9.21 -0.15 2.49
N PRO A 47 10.19 -0.87 3.04
CA PRO A 47 9.95 -2.20 3.57
C PRO A 47 8.94 -2.14 4.72
N ALA A 48 8.19 -3.23 4.90
CA ALA A 48 7.38 -3.39 6.09
C ALA A 48 8.30 -3.44 7.32
N PRO A 49 7.97 -2.74 8.42
CA PRO A 49 8.83 -2.63 9.61
C PRO A 49 8.77 -3.92 10.45
N LEU A 50 9.40 -4.98 9.97
CA LEU A 50 9.40 -6.31 10.59
C LEU A 50 10.68 -6.59 11.41
N ASP A 51 11.72 -5.79 11.22
CA ASP A 51 13.02 -5.91 11.88
C ASP A 51 13.65 -4.52 12.12
N GLU A 52 14.75 -4.48 12.86
CA GLU A 52 15.42 -3.22 13.24
C GLU A 52 15.87 -2.38 12.04
N GLU A 53 16.27 -3.02 10.94
CA GLU A 53 16.74 -2.32 9.75
C GLU A 53 15.58 -1.68 8.98
N SER A 54 14.52 -2.44 8.73
CA SER A 54 13.30 -1.96 8.08
C SER A 54 12.59 -0.88 8.90
N ILE A 55 12.58 -1.01 10.24
CA ILE A 55 12.11 0.04 11.15
C ILE A 55 12.94 1.32 10.97
N ARG A 56 14.28 1.21 11.03
CA ARG A 56 15.18 2.37 10.85
C ARG A 56 14.97 3.07 9.52
N ILE A 57 14.81 2.31 8.43
CA ILE A 57 14.52 2.86 7.09
C ILE A 57 13.20 3.64 7.11
N GLY A 58 12.15 3.08 7.74
CA GLY A 58 10.86 3.74 7.88
C GLY A 58 10.93 5.03 8.70
N GLU A 59 11.62 5.00 9.84
CA GLU A 59 11.80 6.18 10.69
C GLU A 59 12.56 7.30 9.98
N GLU A 60 13.64 6.99 9.28
CA GLU A 60 14.42 7.98 8.54
C GLU A 60 13.57 8.63 7.44
N ALA A 61 12.80 7.83 6.71
CA ALA A 61 11.89 8.32 5.69
C ALA A 61 10.85 9.31 6.24
N ILE A 62 10.25 8.99 7.39
CA ILE A 62 9.29 9.86 8.06
C ILE A 62 9.96 11.17 8.49
N ARG A 63 11.15 11.12 9.09
CA ARG A 63 11.91 12.31 9.49
C ARG A 63 12.22 13.22 8.30
N GLN A 64 12.72 12.64 7.21
CA GLN A 64 12.99 13.40 5.97
C GLN A 64 11.72 14.09 5.45
N LYS A 65 10.57 13.40 5.48
CA LYS A 65 9.32 13.97 5.01
C LYS A 65 8.81 15.11 5.87
N ILE A 66 8.95 15.00 7.19
CA ILE A 66 8.60 16.07 8.14
C ILE A 66 9.45 17.32 7.84
N GLN A 67 10.77 17.17 7.69
CA GLN A 67 11.66 18.30 7.39
C GLN A 67 11.33 18.97 6.05
N GLU A 68 11.00 18.20 5.01
CA GLU A 68 10.54 18.73 3.72
C GLU A 68 9.29 19.61 3.88
N ILE A 69 8.32 19.13 4.69
CA ILE A 69 7.07 19.85 4.95
C ILE A 69 7.34 21.15 5.72
N GLU A 70 8.20 21.12 6.74
CA GLU A 70 8.59 22.29 7.53
C GLU A 70 9.30 23.33 6.66
N ASN A 71 10.27 22.89 5.85
CA ASN A 71 10.98 23.77 4.92
C ASN A 71 10.03 24.44 3.92
N ARG A 72 8.99 23.72 3.46
CA ARG A 72 7.97 24.28 2.58
C ARG A 72 7.05 25.28 3.28
N ARG A 73 6.79 25.10 4.58
CA ARG A 73 5.96 26.04 5.38
C ARG A 73 6.69 27.33 5.74
N SER A 74 8.02 27.27 5.83
CA SER A 74 8.88 28.43 6.16
C SER A 74 9.29 29.27 4.93
N ARG A 75 8.82 28.92 3.73
CA ARG A 75 8.99 29.70 2.49
C ARG A 75 7.74 30.51 2.19
#